data_AF-A0A0H4CJI9-F1
#
_entry.id   AF-A0A0H4CJI9-F1
#
_cell.length_a   1.000
_cell.length_b   1.000
_cell.length_c   1.000
_cell.angle_alpha   90.00
_cell.angle_beta   90.00
_cell.angle_gamma   90.00
#
_symmetry.space_group_name_H-M   'P 1'
#
loop_
_entity.id
_entity.type
_entity.pdbx_description
1 polymer ?
#
loop_
_entity_poly.entity_id
_entity_poly.type
_entity_poly.pdbx_seq_one_letter_code
_entity_poly.pdbx_strand_id
1 'polypeptide(L)'
;MADHFEHLLLAHDLIARTERAVKRVAHLAVDTGVTFSVDDIVDAVERELPAGYAAPTTGTVTRRDVITQMAQDILSGAMYTGT
;
A
#
# COMPACT_ATOMS: atom_id res chain seq x y z
N MET A 1 25.79 3.92 -1.91
CA MET A 1 25.07 4.73 -2.92
C MET A 1 23.99 3.92 -3.65
N ALA A 2 24.20 2.62 -3.93
CA ALA A 2 23.17 1.73 -4.50
C ALA A 2 21.96 1.50 -3.58
N ASP A 3 22.20 1.28 -2.29
CA ASP A 3 21.17 0.98 -1.27
C ASP A 3 20.04 2.03 -1.21
N HIS A 4 20.37 3.33 -1.23
CA HIS A 4 19.36 4.39 -1.20
C HIS A 4 18.40 4.35 -2.41
N PHE A 5 18.91 4.00 -3.59
CA PHE A 5 18.09 3.90 -4.81
C PHE A 5 17.18 2.68 -4.77
N GLU A 6 17.65 1.55 -4.24
CA GLU A 6 16.84 0.34 -4.05
C GLU A 6 15.67 0.58 -3.09
N HIS A 7 15.89 1.30 -1.98
CA HIS A 7 14.82 1.69 -1.05
C HIS A 7 13.75 2.55 -1.71
N LEU A 8 14.14 3.50 -2.57
CA LEU A 8 13.19 4.34 -3.30
C LEU A 8 12.38 3.54 -4.33
N LEU A 9 13.00 2.56 -5.00
CA LEU A 9 12.30 1.66 -5.91
C LEU A 9 11.28 0.79 -5.17
N LEU A 10 11.66 0.25 -4.02
CA LEU A 10 10.76 -0.53 -3.16
C LEU A 10 9.60 0.31 -2.63
N ALA A 11 9.86 1.56 -2.24
CA ALA A 11 8.81 2.48 -1.81
C ALA A 11 7.82 2.77 -2.94
N HIS A 12 8.31 3.14 -4.13
CA HIS A 12 7.44 3.39 -5.29
C HIS A 12 6.64 2.15 -5.72
N ASP A 13 7.25 0.96 -5.71
CA ASP A 13 6.54 -0.27 -6.04
C ASP A 13 5.41 -0.55 -5.03
N LEU A 14 5.68 -0.36 -3.74
CA LEU A 14 4.68 -0.56 -2.69
C LEU A 14 3.53 0.46 -2.79
N ILE A 15 3.83 1.71 -3.10
CA ILE A 15 2.82 2.75 -3.35
C ILE A 15 1.94 2.37 -4.54
N ALA A 16 2.55 2.01 -5.67
CA ALA A 16 1.81 1.65 -6.88
C ALA A 16 0.91 0.41 -6.68
N ARG A 17 1.36 -0.57 -5.88
CA ARG A 17 0.54 -1.72 -5.49
C ARG A 17 -0.62 -1.32 -4.61
N THR A 18 -0.38 -0.43 -3.65
CA THR A 18 -1.42 0.06 -2.74
C THR A 18 -2.48 0.87 -3.49
N GLU A 19 -2.10 1.75 -4.41
CA GLU A 19 -3.03 2.48 -5.29
C GLU A 19 -3.90 1.53 -6.11
N ARG A 20 -3.29 0.50 -6.74
CA ARG A 20 -4.04 -0.51 -7.50
C ARG A 20 -5.02 -1.28 -6.63
N ALA A 21 -4.61 -1.65 -5.41
CA ALA A 21 -5.46 -2.34 -4.46
C ALA A 21 -6.64 -1.48 -4.02
N VAL A 22 -6.41 -0.22 -3.64
CA VAL A 22 -7.45 0.76 -3.31
C VAL A 22 -8.46 0.88 -4.45
N LYS A 23 -7.98 1.09 -5.68
CA LYS A 23 -8.86 1.27 -6.84
C LYS A 23 -9.73 0.03 -7.11
N ARG A 24 -9.15 -1.17 -6.99
CA ARG A 24 -9.88 -2.42 -7.19
C ARG A 24 -10.93 -2.66 -6.11
N VAL A 25 -10.59 -2.40 -4.84
CA VAL A 25 -11.54 -2.51 -3.73
C VAL A 25 -12.67 -1.49 -3.90
N ALA A 26 -12.35 -0.25 -4.29
CA ALA A 26 -13.35 0.77 -4.56
C ALA A 26 -14.31 0.39 -5.70
N HIS A 27 -13.80 -0.14 -6.82
CA HIS A 27 -14.65 -0.66 -7.88
C HIS A 27 -15.55 -1.82 -7.39
N LEU A 28 -14.98 -2.77 -6.64
CA LEU A 28 -15.74 -3.90 -6.11
C LEU A 28 -16.84 -3.45 -5.14
N ALA A 29 -16.58 -2.42 -4.33
CA ALA A 29 -17.58 -1.83 -3.43
C ALA A 29 -18.76 -1.23 -4.21
N VAL A 30 -18.47 -0.52 -5.30
CA VAL A 30 -19.49 0.06 -6.17
C VAL A 30 -20.30 -1.04 -6.88
N ASP A 31 -19.62 -2.05 -7.41
CA ASP A 31 -20.25 -3.11 -8.20
C ASP A 31 -21.11 -4.06 -7.35
N THR A 32 -20.71 -4.32 -6.11
CA THR A 32 -21.38 -5.31 -5.24
C THR A 32 -22.24 -4.70 -4.14
N GLY A 33 -22.07 -3.41 -3.84
CA GLY A 33 -22.68 -2.76 -2.68
C GLY A 33 -22.11 -3.23 -1.33
N VAL A 34 -21.05 -4.03 -1.32
CA VAL A 34 -20.37 -4.50 -0.11
C VAL A 34 -19.39 -3.44 0.38
N THR A 35 -19.44 -3.14 1.67
CA THR A 35 -18.47 -2.28 2.33
C THR A 35 -17.16 -3.02 2.59
N PHE A 36 -16.04 -2.37 2.32
CA PHE A 36 -14.71 -2.90 2.59
C PHE A 36 -13.97 -2.06 3.64
N SER A 37 -13.01 -2.69 4.30
CA SER A 37 -12.14 -2.10 5.30
C SER A 37 -10.74 -1.80 4.71
N VAL A 38 -9.93 -1.05 5.46
CA VAL A 38 -8.51 -0.86 5.11
C VAL A 38 -7.75 -2.20 5.16
N ASP A 39 -8.13 -3.12 6.05
CA ASP A 39 -7.49 -4.44 6.16
C ASP A 39 -7.67 -5.26 4.88
N ASP A 40 -8.79 -5.13 4.18
CA ASP A 40 -9.02 -5.79 2.88
C ASP A 40 -8.03 -5.30 1.81
N ILE A 41 -7.66 -4.01 1.86
CA ILE A 41 -6.65 -3.42 0.98
C ILE A 41 -5.26 -3.94 1.35
N VAL A 42 -4.93 -3.97 2.65
CA VAL A 42 -3.64 -4.50 3.14
C VAL A 42 -3.47 -5.96 2.71
N ASP A 43 -4.50 -6.78 2.87
CA ASP A 43 -4.49 -8.18 2.45
C ASP A 43 -4.36 -8.34 0.94
N ALA A 44 -5.02 -7.50 0.16
CA ALA A 44 -4.88 -7.51 -1.30
C ALA A 44 -3.45 -7.16 -1.74
N VAL A 45 -2.81 -6.17 -1.10
CA VAL A 45 -1.41 -5.81 -1.38
C VAL A 45 -0.48 -6.95 -0.97
N GLU A 46 -0.60 -7.46 0.24
CA GLU A 46 0.25 -8.53 0.77
C GLU A 46 0.21 -9.81 -0.09
N ARG A 47 -0.96 -10.17 -0.63
CA ARG A 47 -1.12 -11.31 -1.55
C ARG A 47 -0.41 -11.11 -2.90
N GLU A 48 -0.20 -9.88 -3.32
CA GLU A 48 0.47 -9.55 -4.60
C GLU A 48 1.99 -9.42 -4.47
N LEU A 49 2.51 -9.35 -3.24
CA LEU A 49 3.96 -9.20 -3.02
C LEU A 49 4.69 -10.52 -3.33
N PRO A 50 5.82 -10.45 -4.05
CA PRO A 50 6.62 -11.64 -4.31
C PRO A 50 7.21 -12.21 -3.01
N ALA A 51 7.46 -13.52 -3.01
CA ALA A 51 8.19 -14.15 -1.93
C ALA A 51 9.56 -13.48 -1.76
N GLY A 52 9.94 -13.18 -0.51
CA GLY A 52 11.20 -12.49 -0.20
C GLY A 52 11.21 -10.99 -0.48
N TYR A 53 10.04 -10.37 -0.74
CA TYR A 53 9.95 -8.91 -0.81
C TYR A 53 10.51 -8.28 0.46
N ALA A 54 11.38 -7.28 0.29
CA ALA A 54 12.11 -6.66 1.38
C ALA A 54 11.15 -6.11 2.45
N ALA A 55 11.41 -6.48 3.71
CA ALA A 55 10.70 -5.91 4.84
C ALA A 55 11.27 -4.53 5.18
N PRO A 56 10.46 -3.62 5.75
CA PRO A 56 10.99 -2.39 6.35
C PRO A 56 12.08 -2.74 7.37
N THR A 57 13.25 -2.13 7.23
CA THR A 57 14.41 -2.39 8.11
C THR A 57 14.44 -1.49 9.34
N THR A 58 13.45 -0.60 9.49
CA THR A 58 13.45 0.48 10.49
C THR A 58 12.41 0.26 11.58
N GLY A 59 12.86 -0.11 12.78
CA GLY A 59 12.07 -0.08 14.01
C GLY A 59 11.01 -1.18 14.17
N THR A 60 9.96 -0.88 14.95
CA THR A 60 8.83 -1.78 15.25
C THR A 60 7.74 -1.77 14.18
N VAL A 61 7.92 -0.99 13.11
CA VAL A 61 6.92 -0.80 12.05
C VAL A 61 7.00 -1.99 11.09
N THR A 62 5.88 -2.69 10.94
CA THR A 62 5.77 -3.80 10.00
C THR A 62 5.43 -3.30 8.60
N ARG A 63 5.65 -4.14 7.58
CA ARG A 63 5.21 -3.84 6.21
C ARG A 63 3.70 -3.57 6.14
N ARG A 64 2.91 -4.31 6.93
CA ARG A 64 1.46 -4.10 7.00
C ARG A 64 1.13 -2.72 7.56
N ASP A 65 1.83 -2.25 8.58
CA ASP A 65 1.63 -0.89 9.12
C ASP A 65 1.92 0.18 8.06
N VAL A 66 2.98 0.00 7.27
CA VAL A 66 3.31 0.90 6.15
C VAL A 66 2.19 0.91 5.11
N ILE A 67 1.70 -0.27 4.69
CA ILE A 67 0.60 -0.38 3.71
C ILE A 67 -0.68 0.24 4.27
N THR A 68 -0.98 0.03 5.56
CA THR A 68 -2.13 0.63 6.24
C THR A 68 -2.09 2.15 6.15
N GLN A 69 -0.94 2.75 6.49
CA GLN A 69 -0.76 4.20 6.41
C GLN A 69 -0.91 4.70 4.97
N MET A 70 -0.26 4.05 4.00
CA MET A 70 -0.38 4.42 2.59
C MET A 70 -1.82 4.34 2.09
N ALA A 71 -2.56 3.29 2.45
CA ALA A 71 -3.96 3.14 2.07
C ALA A 71 -4.83 4.26 2.65
N GLN A 72 -4.61 4.64 3.92
CA GLN A 72 -5.30 5.76 4.56
C GLN A 72 -4.96 7.09 3.88
N ASP A 73 -3.68 7.32 3.53
CA ASP A 73 -3.23 8.53 2.86
C ASP A 73 -3.80 8.65 1.44
N ILE A 74 -3.91 7.54 0.72
CA ILE A 74 -4.53 7.51 -0.62
C ILE A 74 -6.04 7.78 -0.52
N LEU A 75 -6.74 7.13 0.40
CA LEU A 75 -8.19 7.27 0.58
C LEU A 75 -8.59 8.67 1.05
N SER A 76 -7.77 9.29 1.90
CA SER A 76 -7.97 10.67 2.36
C SER A 76 -7.50 11.71 1.35
N GLY A 77 -6.75 11.31 0.32
CA GLY A 77 -6.08 12.21 -0.62
C GLY A 77 -4.81 12.86 -0.07
N ALA A 78 -4.48 12.65 1.21
CA ALA A 78 -3.30 13.22 1.87
C ALA A 78 -1.99 12.90 1.14
N MET A 79 -1.93 11.75 0.47
CA MET A 79 -0.79 11.33 -0.32
C MET A 79 -0.44 12.29 -1.47
N TYR A 80 -1.42 13.05 -1.96
CA TYR A 80 -1.27 13.94 -3.13
C TYR A 80 -1.37 15.43 -2.78
N THR A 81 -1.77 15.77 -1.56
CA THR A 81 -1.92 17.16 -1.10
C THR A 81 -0.64 17.73 -0.51
N GLY A 82 0.50 17.05 -0.63
CA GLY A 82 1.81 17.59 -0.26
C GLY A 82 2.26 18.70 -1.21
N THR A 83 1.70 19.90 -1.05
CA THR A 83 2.20 21.17 -1.61
C THR A 83 2.75 22.05 -0.51
#